data_AF-A0AAW4V512-F1
#
_entry.id   AF-A0AAW4V512-F1
#
_cell.length_a   1.000
_cell.length_b   1.000
_cell.length_c   1.000
_cell.angle_alpha   90.00
_cell.angle_beta   90.00
_cell.angle_gamma   90.00
#
_symmetry.space_group_name_H-M   'P 1'
#
loop_
_entity.id
_entity.type
_entity.pdbx_description
1 polymer ?
#
loop_
_entity_poly.entity_id
_entity_poly.type
_entity_poly.pdbx_seq_one_letter_code
_entity_poly.pdbx_strand_id
1 'polypeptide(L)' 'FQGFRTIQANKDIHRSVLTDMTVKGQLLRHELDSMIAIPVKSREDSLRIILKYRQLENIVKSIKNNDNP' A
#
# COMPACT_ATOMS: atom_id res chain seq x y z
N PHE A 1 3.45 22.06 -28.69
CA PHE A 1 2.96 20.82 -28.05
C PHE A 1 3.77 20.38 -26.81
N GLN A 2 4.39 21.28 -26.03
CA GLN A 2 5.09 20.89 -24.80
C GLN A 2 4.15 20.55 -23.63
N GLY A 3 3.05 21.31 -23.45
CA GLY A 3 2.11 21.07 -22.35
C GLY A 3 1.47 19.67 -22.34
N PHE A 4 1.20 19.10 -23.52
CA PHE A 4 0.63 17.75 -23.63
C PHE A 4 1.62 16.67 -23.16
N ARG A 5 2.91 16.84 -23.46
CA ARG A 5 3.97 15.92 -23.00
C ARG A 5 4.16 15.99 -21.48
N THR A 6 4.06 17.19 -20.89
CA THR A 6 4.13 17.37 -19.43
C THR A 6 2.93 16.73 -18.73
N ILE A 7 1.72 16.90 -19.25
CA ILE A 7 0.51 16.29 -18.68
C ILE A 7 0.58 14.76 -18.77
N GLN A 8 1.06 14.21 -19.91
CA GLN A 8 1.25 12.77 -20.05
C GLN A 8 2.31 12.22 -19.09
N ALA A 9 3.47 12.88 -18.98
CA ALA A 9 4.52 12.47 -18.04
C ALA A 9 4.03 12.50 -16.58
N ASN A 10 3.25 13.51 -16.19
CA ASN A 10 2.68 13.58 -14.86
C ASN A 10 1.67 12.45 -14.62
N LYS A 11 0.79 12.16 -15.59
CA LYS A 11 -0.16 11.04 -15.52
C LYS A 11 0.56 9.69 -15.36
N ASP A 12 1.66 9.48 -16.08
CA ASP A 12 2.45 8.26 -15.99
C ASP A 12 3.14 8.13 -14.63
N ILE A 13 3.67 9.21 -14.07
CA ILE A 13 4.22 9.26 -12.71
C ILE A 13 3.13 8.93 -11.68
N HIS A 14 1.95 9.56 -11.78
CA HIS A 14 0.83 9.28 -10.88
C HIS A 14 0.41 7.81 -10.92
N ARG A 15 0.32 7.23 -12.12
CA ARG A 15 -0.01 5.80 -12.30
C ARG A 15 1.08 4.89 -11.73
N SER A 16 2.36 5.24 -11.90
CA SER A 16 3.48 4.49 -11.32
C SER A 16 3.40 4.47 -9.79
N VAL A 17 3.13 5.61 -9.15
CA VAL A 17 3.02 5.72 -7.70
C VAL A 17 1.84 4.89 -7.15
N LEU A 18 0.68 4.92 -7.81
CA LEU A 18 -0.46 4.07 -7.46
C LEU A 18 -0.15 2.58 -7.60
N THR A 19 0.57 2.20 -8.65
CA THR A 19 0.98 0.81 -8.90
C THR A 19 1.93 0.33 -7.79
N ASP A 20 2.94 1.13 -7.44
CA ASP A 20 3.90 0.81 -6.37
C ASP A 20 3.22 0.68 -5.00
N MET A 21 2.30 1.60 -4.68
CA MET A 21 1.51 1.52 -3.45
C MET A 21 0.63 0.26 -3.40
N THR A 22 0.06 -0.14 -4.54
CA THR A 22 -0.75 -1.35 -4.65
C THR A 22 0.09 -2.60 -4.41
N VAL A 23 1.26 -2.70 -5.06
CA VAL A 23 2.20 -3.83 -4.86
C VAL A 23 2.64 -3.91 -3.40
N LYS A 24 3.01 -2.77 -2.80
CA LYS A 24 3.39 -2.70 -1.38
C LYS A 24 2.25 -3.12 -0.45
N GLY A 25 1.02 -2.70 -0.74
CA GLY A 25 -0.16 -3.10 0.01
C GLY A 25 -0.43 -4.61 -0.07
N GLN A 26 -0.28 -5.20 -1.25
CA GLN A 26 -0.44 -6.65 -1.44
C GLN A 26 0.61 -7.44 -0.64
N LEU A 27 1.87 -7.02 -0.68
CA LEU A 27 2.95 -7.66 0.08
C LEU A 27 2.70 -7.60 1.60
N LEU A 28 2.32 -6.42 2.11
CA LEU A 28 1.97 -6.27 3.53
C LEU A 28 0.78 -7.12 3.96
N ARG A 29 -0.22 -7.30 3.08
CA ARG A 29 -1.34 -8.21 3.33
C ARG A 29 -0.86 -9.65 3.43
N HIS A 30 -0.04 -10.12 2.49
CA HIS A 30 0.50 -11.48 2.53
C HIS A 30 1.34 -11.75 3.79
N GLU A 31 2.14 -10.78 4.23
CA GLU A 31 2.88 -10.90 5.48
C GLU A 31 1.95 -10.97 6.69
N LEU A 32 0.91 -10.14 6.75
CA LEU A 32 -0.10 -10.17 7.81
C LEU A 32 -0.84 -11.51 7.84
N ASP A 33 -1.25 -12.03 6.69
CA ASP A 33 -1.94 -13.32 6.59
C ASP A 33 -1.05 -14.45 7.12
N SER A 34 0.25 -14.42 6.75
CA SER A 34 1.24 -15.38 7.24
C SER A 34 1.42 -15.30 8.75
N MET A 35 1.50 -14.09 9.30
CA MET A 35 1.62 -13.88 10.74
C MET A 35 0.35 -14.35 11.46
N ILE A 36 -0.83 -14.01 10.97
CA ILE A 36 -2.12 -14.39 11.57
C ILE A 36 -2.30 -15.91 11.58
N ALA A 37 -1.80 -16.62 10.58
CA ALA A 37 -1.85 -18.08 10.50
C ALA A 37 -1.05 -18.80 11.61
N ILE A 38 -0.10 -18.14 12.28
CA ILE A 38 0.68 -18.74 13.37
C ILE A 38 -0.24 -19.06 14.56
N PRO A 39 -0.35 -20.31 15.04
CA PRO A 39 -1.36 -20.70 16.02
C PRO A 39 -1.14 -20.08 17.41
N VAL A 40 0.10 -19.86 17.83
CA VAL A 40 0.46 -19.21 19.09
C VAL A 40 1.25 -17.94 18.80
N LYS A 41 0.74 -16.79 19.24
CA LYS A 41 1.38 -15.49 19.06
C LYS A 41 2.16 -15.10 20.30
N SER A 42 3.39 -14.66 20.14
CA SER A 42 4.06 -13.92 21.21
C SER A 42 3.45 -12.52 21.35
N ARG A 43 3.77 -11.85 22.47
CA ARG A 43 3.44 -10.43 22.65
C ARG A 43 4.04 -9.57 21.54
N GLU A 44 5.26 -9.89 21.10
CA GLU A 44 5.93 -9.16 20.03
C GLU A 44 5.24 -9.37 18.68
N ASP A 45 4.84 -10.61 18.36
CA ASP A 45 4.08 -10.90 17.14
C ASP A 45 2.78 -10.12 17.10
N SER A 46 2.07 -10.08 18.23
CA SER A 46 0.82 -9.33 18.37
C SER A 46 1.02 -7.84 18.10
N LEU A 47 2.09 -7.24 18.65
CA LEU A 47 2.44 -5.84 18.39
C LEU A 47 2.79 -5.60 16.91
N ARG A 48 3.60 -6.49 16.33
CA ARG A 48 3.99 -6.40 14.91
C ARG A 48 2.79 -6.50 13.98
N ILE A 49 1.81 -7.36 14.28
CA ILE A 49 0.55 -7.48 13.53
C ILE A 49 -0.23 -6.17 13.56
N ILE A 50 -0.40 -5.56 14.75
CA ILE A 50 -1.12 -4.29 14.89
C ILE A 50 -0.44 -3.19 14.07
N LEU A 51 0.89 -3.10 14.13
CA LEU A 51 1.65 -2.09 13.38
C LEU A 51 1.54 -2.29 11.87
N LYS A 52 1.71 -3.53 11.38
CA LYS A 52 1.56 -3.84 9.95
C LYS A 52 0.13 -3.61 9.44
N TYR A 53 -0.87 -3.93 10.26
CA TYR A 53 -2.27 -3.67 9.91
C TYR A 53 -2.54 -2.17 9.73
N ARG A 54 -2.02 -1.32 10.64
CA ARG A 54 -2.11 0.14 10.49
C ARG A 54 -1.40 0.65 9.23
N GLN A 55 -0.24 0.08 8.88
CA GLN A 55 0.46 0.44 7.65
C GLN A 55 -0.36 0.07 6.40
N LEU A 56 -0.98 -1.11 6.39
CA LEU A 56 -1.85 -1.54 5.30
C LEU A 56 -3.08 -0.63 5.18
N GLU A 57 -3.72 -0.28 6.31
CA GLU A 57 -4.85 0.65 6.33
C GLU A 57 -4.48 2.02 5.72
N ASN A 58 -3.31 2.56 6.09
CA ASN A 58 -2.83 3.83 5.55
C ASN A 58 -2.59 3.76 4.04
N ILE A 59 -2.01 2.66 3.53
CA ILE A 59 -1.81 2.46 2.09
C ILE A 59 -3.15 2.41 1.35
N VAL A 60 -4.13 1.67 1.88
CA VAL A 60 -5.47 1.60 1.27
C VAL A 60 -6.13 2.99 1.25
N LYS A 61 -6.02 3.76 2.33
CA LYS A 61 -6.51 5.15 2.39
C LYS A 61 -5.80 6.04 1.35
N SER A 62 -4.48 5.95 1.25
CA SER A 62 -3.71 6.71 0.26
C SER A 62 -4.09 6.35 -1.18
N ILE A 63 -4.28 5.07 -1.50
CA ILE A 63 -4.73 4.65 -2.83
C ILE A 63 -6.11 5.24 -3.12
N LYS A 64 -7.09 5.09 -2.22
CA LYS A 64 -8.44 5.66 -2.39
C LYS A 64 -8.45 7.17 -2.57
N ASN A 65 -7.61 7.88 -1.82
CA ASN A 65 -7.48 9.33 -1.93
C ASN A 65 -6.80 9.78 -3.23
N ASN A 66 -5.94 8.95 -3.82
CA ASN A 66 -5.27 9.25 -5.09
C ASN A 66 -6.05 8.73 -6.32
N ASP A 67 -7.01 7.81 -6.12
CA ASP A 67 -7.90 7.27 -7.16
C ASP A 67 -9.11 8.17 -7.44
N ASN A 68 -9.37 9.15 -6.56
CA ASN A 68 -10.44 10.14 -6.71
C ASN A 68 -9.81 11.51 -7.02
N PRO A 69 -9.65 11.89 -8.31
CA PRO A 69 -9.02 13.14 -8.73
C PRO A 69 -9.87 14.38 -8.47
#